data_AF-A0A4U7EY71-F1
#
_entry.id   AF-A0A4U7EY71-F1
#
_cell.length_a   1.000
_cell.length_b   1.000
_cell.length_c   1.000
_cell.angle_alpha   90.00
_cell.angle_beta   90.00
_cell.angle_gamma   90.00
#
_symmetry.space_group_name_H-M   'P 1'
#
loop_
_entity.id
_entity.type
_entity.pdbx_description
1 polymer ?
#
loop_
_entity_poly.entity_id
_entity_poly.type
_entity_poly.pdbx_seq_one_letter_code
_entity_poly.pdbx_strand_id
1 'polypeptide(L)'
;MNERDALRALAVDLPHAGDDAAVVGDTVITTDMLHGRTDFPPGTSRYTAGWRAVGASLSDVAAMGAAATAAVAVYADDEFDEGALDRFVAGAADVCDAVDASYVGGDRDTHAEFTTASTAIGTLSESGPVTRSGAAPGDALCVTGE
;
A
#
# COMPACT_ATOMS: atom_id res chain seq x y z
N MET A 1 17.30 18.68 -1.65
CA MET A 1 17.22 17.22 -1.82
C MET A 1 15.83 16.93 -2.33
N ASN A 2 15.69 16.30 -3.49
CA ASN A 2 14.39 15.81 -3.94
C ASN A 2 14.12 14.42 -3.34
N GLU A 3 12.92 13.88 -3.54
CA GLU A 3 12.52 12.57 -3.01
C GLU A 3 13.46 11.43 -3.43
N ARG A 4 13.90 11.40 -4.69
CA ARG A 4 14.84 10.38 -5.20
C ARG A 4 16.21 10.47 -4.52
N ASP A 5 16.68 11.68 -4.26
CA ASP A 5 17.94 11.89 -3.55
C ASP A 5 17.83 11.44 -2.08
N ALA A 6 16.68 11.66 -1.44
CA ALA A 6 16.40 11.20 -0.08
C ALA A 6 16.35 9.67 0.00
N LEU A 7 15.65 9.01 -0.93
CA LEU A 7 15.59 7.55 -1.02
C LEU A 7 16.99 6.94 -1.19
N ARG A 8 17.81 7.50 -2.09
CA ARG A 8 19.18 7.04 -2.28
C ARG A 8 20.05 7.19 -1.03
N ALA A 9 19.88 8.29 -0.30
CA ALA A 9 20.61 8.50 0.94
C ALA A 9 20.21 7.46 2.01
N LEU A 10 18.91 7.17 2.13
CA LEU A 10 18.39 6.18 3.08
C LEU A 10 18.80 4.74 2.72
N ALA A 11 18.85 4.40 1.43
CA ALA A 11 19.26 3.06 0.97
C ALA A 11 20.71 2.71 1.33
N VAL A 12 21.55 3.69 1.65
CA VAL A 12 22.91 3.44 2.16
C VAL A 12 22.87 2.78 3.53
N ASP A 13 21.93 3.18 4.39
CA ASP A 13 21.82 2.74 5.77
C ASP A 13 20.72 1.66 5.96
N LEU A 14 19.79 1.54 5.02
CA LEU A 14 18.66 0.60 5.03
C LEU A 14 18.82 -0.43 3.90
N PRO A 15 19.55 -1.54 4.10
CA PRO A 15 19.87 -2.51 3.04
C PRO A 15 18.65 -3.27 2.50
N HIS A 16 17.51 -3.20 3.17
CA HIS A 16 16.24 -3.80 2.74
C HIS A 16 15.34 -2.80 1.98
N ALA A 17 15.76 -1.54 1.83
CA ALA A 17 15.02 -0.54 1.08
C ALA A 17 15.44 -0.54 -0.39
N GLY A 18 14.48 -0.33 -1.30
CA GLY A 18 14.74 -0.15 -2.73
C GLY A 18 13.79 -0.89 -3.67
N ASP A 19 13.16 -1.96 -3.17
CA ASP A 19 12.08 -2.69 -3.83
C ASP A 19 10.69 -2.12 -3.46
N ASP A 20 9.63 -2.73 -3.98
CA ASP A 20 8.23 -2.33 -3.72
C ASP A 20 7.79 -2.62 -2.27
N ALA A 21 8.35 -3.64 -1.63
CA ALA A 21 8.13 -3.91 -0.21
C ALA A 21 9.36 -4.54 0.45
N ALA A 22 9.47 -4.41 1.77
CA ALA A 22 10.55 -5.03 2.54
C ALA A 22 10.24 -6.51 2.82
N VAL A 23 11.29 -7.34 2.88
CA VAL A 23 11.19 -8.76 3.25
C VAL A 23 11.83 -8.98 4.62
N VAL A 24 11.07 -9.53 5.57
CA VAL A 24 11.50 -9.86 6.93
C VAL A 24 11.14 -11.32 7.23
N GLY A 25 12.13 -12.22 7.19
CA GLY A 25 11.86 -13.66 7.18
C GLY A 25 11.03 -14.02 5.95
N ASP A 26 9.88 -14.65 6.15
CA ASP A 26 8.94 -14.99 5.07
C ASP A 26 7.85 -13.92 4.86
N THR A 27 7.89 -12.83 5.64
CA THR A 27 6.90 -11.75 5.57
C THR A 27 7.33 -10.65 4.60
N VAL A 28 6.43 -10.27 3.70
CA VAL A 28 6.53 -9.05 2.89
C VAL A 28 5.71 -7.96 3.56
N ILE A 29 6.27 -6.76 3.69
CA ILE A 29 5.61 -5.62 4.36
C ILE A 29 5.89 -4.31 3.64
N THR A 30 4.85 -3.51 3.43
CA THR A 30 4.94 -2.17 2.85
C THR A 30 4.00 -1.20 3.57
N THR A 31 4.24 0.10 3.40
CA THR A 31 3.34 1.14 3.85
C THR A 31 3.27 2.29 2.85
N ASP A 32 2.04 2.73 2.58
CA ASP A 32 1.75 3.90 1.73
C ASP A 32 1.00 4.96 2.51
N MET A 33 1.13 6.21 2.07
CA MET A 33 0.36 7.33 2.60
C MET A 33 -0.26 8.11 1.44
N LEU A 34 -1.54 8.45 1.58
CA LEU A 34 -2.31 9.22 0.61
C LEU A 34 -2.98 10.40 1.32
N HIS A 35 -2.96 11.56 0.66
CA HIS A 35 -3.57 12.79 1.16
C HIS A 35 -4.75 13.21 0.27
N GLY A 36 -5.79 13.72 0.91
CA GLY A 36 -7.00 14.26 0.30
C GLY A 36 -6.72 15.25 -0.83
N ARG A 37 -5.73 16.14 -0.62
CA ARG A 37 -5.42 17.21 -1.57
C ARG A 37 -4.58 16.77 -2.78
N THR A 38 -3.84 15.67 -2.69
CA THR A 38 -2.89 15.27 -3.74
C THR A 38 -3.23 13.97 -4.42
N ASP A 39 -3.80 13.00 -3.68
CA ASP A 39 -3.90 11.61 -4.14
C ASP A 39 -5.32 11.18 -4.52
N PHE A 40 -6.31 12.01 -4.17
CA PHE A 40 -7.73 11.77 -4.45
C PHE A 40 -8.30 12.90 -5.31
N PRO A 41 -8.73 12.62 -6.55
CA PRO A 41 -9.43 13.60 -7.38
C PRO A 41 -10.71 14.13 -6.71
N PRO A 42 -11.14 15.37 -7.01
CA PRO A 42 -12.40 15.90 -6.52
C PRO A 42 -13.59 14.98 -6.82
N GLY A 43 -14.44 14.75 -5.83
CA GLY A 43 -15.60 13.86 -5.95
C GLY A 43 -15.32 12.39 -5.65
N THR A 44 -14.08 12.01 -5.31
CA THR A 44 -13.77 10.66 -4.84
C THR A 44 -14.56 10.34 -3.58
N SER A 45 -15.36 9.28 -3.62
CA SER A 45 -16.12 8.82 -2.45
C SER A 45 -15.18 8.22 -1.40
N ARG A 46 -15.57 8.26 -0.12
CA ARG A 46 -14.78 7.62 0.96
C ARG A 46 -14.62 6.12 0.77
N TYR A 47 -15.60 5.45 0.17
CA TYR A 47 -15.47 4.05 -0.27
C TYR A 47 -14.34 3.87 -1.28
N THR A 48 -14.35 4.67 -2.35
CA THR A 48 -13.29 4.62 -3.36
C THR A 48 -11.93 4.98 -2.77
N ALA A 49 -11.90 5.91 -1.80
CA ALA A 49 -10.69 6.28 -1.09
C ALA A 49 -10.13 5.11 -0.25
N GLY A 50 -10.98 4.41 0.50
CA GLY A 50 -10.59 3.21 1.26
C GLY A 50 -10.07 2.09 0.37
N TRP A 51 -10.79 1.80 -0.72
CA TRP A 51 -10.36 0.83 -1.73
C TRP A 51 -8.99 1.19 -2.31
N ARG A 52 -8.80 2.45 -2.72
CA ARG A 52 -7.57 2.92 -3.35
C ARG A 52 -6.39 2.92 -2.38
N ALA A 53 -6.60 3.40 -1.15
CA ALA A 53 -5.54 3.50 -0.16
C ALA A 53 -5.00 2.11 0.19
N VAL A 54 -5.87 1.19 0.62
CA VAL A 54 -5.44 -0.18 0.96
C VAL A 54 -4.97 -0.94 -0.27
N GLY A 55 -5.63 -0.74 -1.42
CA GLY A 55 -5.24 -1.37 -2.69
C GLY A 55 -3.84 -0.99 -3.15
N ALA A 56 -3.35 0.22 -2.86
CA ALA A 56 -1.98 0.62 -3.17
C ALA A 56 -0.96 -0.28 -2.44
N SER A 57 -1.11 -0.43 -1.12
CA SER A 57 -0.20 -1.26 -0.33
C SER A 57 -0.34 -2.75 -0.64
N LEU A 58 -1.53 -3.23 -0.97
CA LEU A 58 -1.72 -4.61 -1.47
C LEU A 58 -1.02 -4.83 -2.82
N SER A 59 -0.99 -3.81 -3.68
CA SER A 59 -0.31 -3.88 -4.98
C SER A 59 1.20 -4.04 -4.82
N ASP A 60 1.83 -3.37 -3.85
CA ASP A 60 3.25 -3.53 -3.55
C ASP A 60 3.58 -4.97 -3.09
N VAL A 61 2.72 -5.55 -2.24
CA VAL A 61 2.87 -6.97 -1.83
C VAL A 61 2.79 -7.89 -3.05
N ALA A 62 1.84 -7.65 -3.95
CA ALA A 62 1.70 -8.42 -5.17
C ALA A 62 2.90 -8.25 -6.13
N ALA A 63 3.47 -7.04 -6.21
CA ALA A 63 4.66 -6.75 -7.03
C ALA A 63 5.89 -7.55 -6.57
N MET A 64 5.99 -7.87 -5.28
CA MET A 64 7.02 -8.75 -4.74
C MET A 64 6.75 -10.25 -4.98
N GLY A 65 5.67 -10.61 -5.67
CA GLY A 65 5.28 -12.00 -5.90
C GLY A 65 4.76 -12.72 -4.65
N ALA A 66 4.35 -11.97 -3.62
CA ALA A 66 3.83 -12.51 -2.37
C ALA A 66 2.29 -12.60 -2.37
N ALA A 67 1.76 -13.53 -1.59
CA ALA A 67 0.32 -13.60 -1.32
C ALA A 67 -0.01 -12.66 -0.16
N ALA A 68 -0.85 -11.65 -0.41
CA ALA A 68 -1.30 -10.74 0.65
C ALA A 68 -2.13 -11.51 1.69
N THR A 69 -1.93 -11.18 2.97
CA THR A 69 -2.63 -11.83 4.08
C THR A 69 -3.49 -10.86 4.87
N ALA A 70 -3.00 -9.65 5.13
CA ALA A 70 -3.75 -8.66 5.89
C ALA A 70 -3.31 -7.23 5.59
N ALA A 71 -4.21 -6.28 5.86
CA ALA A 71 -3.89 -4.87 5.86
C ALA A 71 -4.53 -4.14 7.04
N VAL A 72 -3.91 -3.03 7.44
CA VAL A 72 -4.44 -2.05 8.38
C VAL A 72 -4.31 -0.65 7.79
N ALA A 73 -5.15 0.30 8.21
CA ALA A 73 -4.99 1.69 7.80
C ALA A 73 -5.30 2.71 8.91
N VAL A 74 -4.57 3.81 8.90
CA VAL A 74 -4.91 5.03 9.65
C VAL A 74 -5.98 5.77 8.88
N TYR A 75 -7.09 6.12 9.53
CA TYR A 75 -8.06 7.09 9.01
C TYR A 75 -7.90 8.39 9.78
N ALA A 76 -7.37 9.42 9.12
CA ALA A 76 -7.28 10.74 9.71
C ALA A 76 -8.09 11.75 8.91
N ASP A 77 -8.88 12.57 9.59
CA ASP A 77 -9.76 13.58 8.97
C ASP A 77 -9.96 14.76 9.93
N ASP A 78 -10.49 15.87 9.42
CA ASP A 78 -10.78 17.05 10.25
C ASP A 78 -11.98 16.83 11.17
N GLU A 79 -13.00 16.13 10.65
CA GLU A 79 -14.20 15.72 11.35
C GLU A 79 -14.49 14.22 11.12
N PHE A 80 -14.91 13.54 12.18
CA PHE A 80 -15.30 12.13 12.11
C PHE A 80 -16.79 12.00 11.78
N ASP A 81 -17.12 12.10 10.50
CA ASP A 81 -18.43 11.68 10.00
C ASP A 81 -18.51 10.15 9.97
N GLU A 82 -19.47 9.58 10.72
CA GLU A 82 -19.64 8.14 10.87
C GLU A 82 -19.91 7.46 9.51
N GLY A 83 -20.72 8.09 8.66
CA GLY A 83 -21.02 7.58 7.32
C GLY A 83 -19.79 7.52 6.41
N ALA A 84 -18.98 8.58 6.40
CA ALA A 84 -17.73 8.64 5.67
C ALA A 84 -16.76 7.54 6.10
N LEU A 85 -16.58 7.37 7.41
CA LEU A 85 -15.72 6.35 7.99
C LEU A 85 -16.20 4.93 7.64
N ASP A 86 -17.50 4.65 7.80
CA ASP A 86 -18.08 3.34 7.45
C ASP A 86 -17.88 3.03 5.97
N ARG A 87 -18.08 4.03 5.10
CA ARG A 87 -17.84 3.87 3.66
C ARG A 87 -16.36 3.59 3.37
N PHE A 88 -15.42 4.27 4.03
CA PHE A 88 -14.00 3.99 3.89
C PHE A 88 -13.65 2.56 4.29
N VAL A 89 -14.11 2.12 5.48
CA VAL A 89 -13.86 0.76 5.97
C VAL A 89 -14.45 -0.28 5.03
N ALA A 90 -15.65 -0.05 4.47
CA ALA A 90 -16.24 -0.95 3.48
C ALA A 90 -15.37 -1.09 2.23
N GLY A 91 -14.86 0.02 1.67
CA GLY A 91 -13.98 -0.03 0.50
C GLY A 91 -12.63 -0.71 0.79
N ALA A 92 -12.08 -0.49 1.99
CA ALA A 92 -10.86 -1.14 2.46
C ALA A 92 -11.03 -2.65 2.66
N ALA A 93 -12.17 -3.08 3.21
CA ALA A 93 -12.50 -4.49 3.38
C ALA A 93 -12.71 -5.17 2.01
N ASP A 94 -13.52 -4.57 1.13
CA ASP A 94 -13.87 -5.19 -0.16
C ASP A 94 -12.63 -5.37 -1.08
N VAL A 95 -11.63 -4.47 -1.03
CA VAL A 95 -10.39 -4.65 -1.79
C VAL A 95 -9.49 -5.75 -1.22
N CYS A 96 -9.47 -5.93 0.11
CA CYS A 96 -8.77 -7.05 0.73
C CYS A 96 -9.43 -8.38 0.35
N ASP A 97 -10.76 -8.46 0.44
CA ASP A 97 -11.53 -9.66 0.09
C ASP A 97 -11.31 -10.05 -1.38
N ALA A 98 -11.17 -9.06 -2.28
CA ALA A 98 -10.90 -9.30 -3.70
C ALA A 98 -9.57 -10.00 -3.99
N VAL A 99 -8.64 -10.04 -3.03
CA VAL A 99 -7.32 -10.69 -3.14
C VAL A 99 -7.09 -11.75 -2.05
N ASP A 100 -8.17 -12.28 -1.47
CA ASP A 100 -8.14 -13.27 -0.39
C ASP A 100 -7.35 -12.83 0.86
N ALA A 101 -7.25 -11.52 1.09
CA ALA A 101 -6.64 -10.92 2.28
C ALA A 101 -7.73 -10.42 3.25
N SER A 102 -7.34 -9.92 4.42
CA SER A 102 -8.27 -9.33 5.39
C SER A 102 -7.89 -7.92 5.81
N TYR A 103 -8.87 -7.02 5.85
CA TYR A 103 -8.71 -5.73 6.52
C TYR A 103 -8.90 -5.92 8.02
N VAL A 104 -7.82 -5.90 8.80
CA VAL A 104 -7.81 -6.38 10.19
C VAL A 104 -7.80 -5.28 11.25
N GLY A 105 -7.86 -4.01 10.84
CA GLY A 105 -7.97 -2.88 11.75
C GLY A 105 -7.17 -1.67 11.32
N GLY A 106 -6.68 -0.90 12.29
CA GLY A 106 -5.99 0.34 12.03
C GLY A 106 -6.06 1.31 13.19
N ASP A 107 -5.88 2.58 12.88
CA ASP A 107 -5.89 3.68 13.85
C ASP A 107 -6.74 4.85 13.33
N ARG A 108 -7.07 5.79 14.22
CA ARG A 108 -7.81 7.00 13.88
C ARG A 108 -7.18 8.21 14.53
N ASP A 109 -7.08 9.30 13.77
CA ASP A 109 -6.54 10.57 14.28
C ASP A 109 -7.27 11.78 13.71
N THR A 110 -7.21 12.91 14.39
CA THR A 110 -7.71 14.18 13.85
C THR A 110 -6.59 14.86 13.08
N HIS A 111 -6.85 15.24 11.82
CA HIS A 111 -5.86 15.89 10.97
C HIS A 111 -6.49 17.04 10.16
N ALA A 112 -5.69 18.00 9.71
CA ALA A 112 -6.19 19.18 9.00
C ALA A 112 -6.78 18.88 7.59
N GLU A 113 -6.61 17.67 7.11
CA GLU A 113 -7.19 17.14 5.88
C GLU A 113 -7.31 15.62 5.98
N PHE A 114 -8.22 15.04 5.19
CA PHE A 114 -8.28 13.60 5.00
C PHE A 114 -6.90 13.05 4.62
N THR A 115 -6.32 12.24 5.48
CA THR A 115 -5.03 11.58 5.28
C THR A 115 -5.17 10.14 5.72
N THR A 116 -4.69 9.22 4.90
CA THR A 116 -4.70 7.80 5.22
C THR A 116 -3.33 7.22 4.99
N ALA A 117 -2.89 6.36 5.90
CA ALA A 117 -1.70 5.55 5.72
C ALA A 117 -2.09 4.09 5.87
N SER A 118 -1.78 3.26 4.89
CA SER A 118 -2.03 1.82 4.93
C SER A 118 -0.73 1.06 5.11
N THR A 119 -0.83 -0.07 5.80
CA THR A 119 0.23 -1.08 5.86
C THR A 119 -0.38 -2.40 5.43
N ALA A 120 0.26 -3.07 4.48
CA ALA A 120 -0.11 -4.40 4.03
C ALA A 120 1.02 -5.39 4.34
N ILE A 121 0.62 -6.62 4.67
CA ILE A 121 1.52 -7.74 4.84
C ILE A 121 1.12 -8.89 3.92
N GLY A 122 2.12 -9.66 3.51
CA GLY A 122 1.95 -10.90 2.77
C GLY A 122 3.00 -11.93 3.14
N THR A 123 2.83 -13.14 2.60
CA THR A 123 3.77 -14.24 2.80
C THR A 123 4.41 -14.64 1.47
N LEU A 124 5.73 -14.84 1.49
CA LEU A 124 6.45 -15.35 0.33
C LEU A 124 6.09 -16.79 0.02
N SER A 125 6.13 -17.12 -1.26
CA SER A 125 6.13 -18.52 -1.69
C SER A 125 7.55 -19.10 -1.65
N GLU A 126 7.67 -20.42 -1.83
CA GLU A 126 8.96 -21.12 -1.99
C GLU A 126 9.83 -20.56 -3.13
N SER A 127 9.25 -19.79 -4.05
CA SER A 127 9.98 -19.13 -5.15
C SER A 127 10.73 -17.88 -4.72
N GLY A 128 10.55 -17.41 -3.47
CA GLY A 128 11.15 -16.19 -2.95
C GLY A 128 10.54 -14.91 -3.53
N PRO A 129 11.09 -13.74 -3.18
CA PRO A 129 10.58 -12.45 -3.66
C PRO A 129 10.96 -12.19 -5.12
N VAL A 130 10.05 -11.54 -5.85
CA VAL A 130 10.37 -10.85 -7.10
C VAL A 130 10.91 -9.47 -6.73
N THR A 131 12.10 -9.12 -7.23
CA THR A 131 12.74 -7.81 -6.98
C THR A 131 12.82 -7.00 -8.26
N ARG A 132 12.95 -5.68 -8.14
CA ARG A 132 13.26 -4.75 -9.24
C ARG A 132 14.63 -5.03 -9.87
N SER A 133 15.52 -5.67 -9.12
CA SER A 133 16.81 -6.15 -9.64
C SER A 133 16.67 -7.50 -10.35
N GLY A 134 17.60 -7.80 -11.26
CA GLY A 134 17.69 -9.12 -11.91
C GLY A 134 17.25 -9.17 -13.38
N ALA A 135 16.66 -8.09 -13.92
CA ALA A 135 16.38 -7.98 -15.35
C ALA A 135 17.66 -7.98 -16.21
N ALA A 136 17.63 -8.66 -17.35
CA ALA A 136 18.77 -8.83 -18.25
C ALA A 136 18.42 -8.53 -19.73
N PRO A 137 19.42 -8.16 -20.57
CA PRO A 137 19.20 -8.01 -22.00
C PRO A 137 18.63 -9.28 -22.64
N GLY A 138 17.48 -9.15 -23.31
CA GLY A 138 16.75 -10.27 -23.90
C GLY A 138 15.44 -10.59 -23.20
N ASP A 139 15.24 -10.10 -21.97
CA ASP A 139 13.96 -10.24 -21.26
C ASP A 139 12.86 -9.41 -21.93
N ALA A 140 11.62 -9.92 -21.88
CA ALA A 140 10.46 -9.18 -22.32
C ALA A 140 10.00 -8.19 -21.24
N LEU A 141 9.59 -6.98 -21.66
CA LEU A 141 8.90 -6.03 -20.78
C LEU A 141 7.39 -6.22 -20.94
N CYS A 142 6.73 -6.61 -19.86
CA CYS A 142 5.30 -6.89 -19.82
C CYS A 142 4.58 -5.95 -18.86
N VAL A 143 3.30 -5.70 -19.12
CA VAL A 143 2.38 -4.92 -18.28
C VAL A 143 1.06 -5.68 -18.19
N THR A 144 0.40 -5.60 -17.05
CA THR A 144 -0.93 -6.17 -16.80
C THR A 144 -2.00 -5.08 -16.92
N GLY A 145 -3.21 -5.46 -17.33
CA GLY A 145 -4.31 -4.51 -17.52
C GLY A 145 -4.21 -3.70 -18.82
N GLU A 146 -4.96 -2.59 -18.87
CA GLU A 146 -5.05 -1.64 -19.99
C GLU A 146 -4.91 -0.19 -19.51
#